data_AF-A0A2G2MK18-F1
#
_entry.id   AF-A0A2G2MK18-F1
#
_cell.length_a   1.000
_cell.length_b   1.000
_cell.length_c   1.000
_cell.angle_alpha   90.00
_cell.angle_beta   90.00
_cell.angle_gamma   90.00
#
_symmetry.space_group_name_H-M   'P 1'
#
loop_
_entity.id
_entity.type
_entity.pdbx_description
1 polymer ?
#
loop_
_entity_poly.entity_id
_entity_poly.type
_entity_poly.pdbx_seq_one_letter_code
_entity_poly.pdbx_strand_id
1 'polypeptide(L)'
;MIGKVIAGLVSIIFIMLFMLLVATYFMHLSIKESVNMINYHAVESISTNGIFSERAYDYLNERLSRVGNYKIKLKLEKLIKDGLYDVYFDNETIIDRRLRRGDKITIYLEDRDLTLFGRLINSSMYNEITTRKLDIRINSMMTGVITKSYKDLVKGYDVISSIWKNEADENVAIFVVTKMNSNGKHYGSYTHEYIFASNLHYGDSEDERENTGENYIFDNGDFVRAFEYYEDGNIKKISFNQQ
;
A
#
# COMPACT_ATOMS: atom_id res chain seq x y z
N MET A 1 26.68 -63.67 3.20
CA MET A 1 26.26 -62.84 2.05
C MET A 1 25.04 -61.99 2.36
N ILE A 2 24.01 -62.54 3.02
CA ILE A 2 22.78 -61.81 3.41
C ILE A 2 23.06 -60.48 4.13
N GLY A 3 23.99 -60.44 5.09
CA GLY A 3 24.33 -59.19 5.78
C GLY A 3 24.88 -58.07 4.87
N LYS A 4 25.62 -58.41 3.80
CA LYS A 4 26.08 -57.43 2.81
C LYS A 4 24.92 -56.88 1.97
N VAL A 5 23.95 -57.73 1.65
CA VAL A 5 22.74 -57.33 0.91
C VAL A 5 21.87 -56.40 1.77
N ILE A 6 21.67 -56.74 3.05
CA ILE A 6 20.93 -55.90 4.00
C ILE A 6 21.62 -54.55 4.20
N ALA A 7 22.94 -54.53 4.41
CA ALA A 7 23.70 -53.28 4.55
C ALA A 7 23.63 -52.40 3.29
N GLY A 8 23.63 -53.02 2.11
CA GLY A 8 23.43 -52.33 0.83
C GLY A 8 22.05 -51.67 0.74
N LEU A 9 20.98 -52.41 1.08
CA LEU A 9 19.61 -51.88 1.08
C LEU A 9 19.44 -50.72 2.07
N VAL A 10 19.96 -50.83 3.29
CA VAL A 10 19.91 -49.76 4.29
C VAL A 10 20.64 -48.51 3.81
N SER A 11 21.84 -48.67 3.23
CA SER A 11 22.60 -47.54 2.68
C SER A 11 21.85 -46.83 1.56
N ILE A 12 21.21 -47.57 0.66
CA ILE A 12 20.41 -47.01 -0.44
C ILE A 12 19.23 -46.20 0.10
N ILE A 13 18.48 -46.75 1.06
CA ILE A 13 17.35 -46.07 1.70
C ILE A 13 17.81 -44.78 2.37
N PHE A 14 18.95 -44.82 3.09
CA PHE A 14 19.49 -43.64 3.76
C PHE A 14 19.91 -42.54 2.78
N ILE A 15 20.57 -42.90 1.67
CA ILE A 15 20.95 -41.95 0.62
C ILE A 15 19.71 -41.32 -0.02
N MET A 16 18.68 -42.12 -0.31
CA MET A 16 17.40 -41.60 -0.85
C MET A 16 16.73 -40.64 0.14
N LEU A 17 16.66 -41.00 1.42
CA LEU A 17 16.10 -40.15 2.48
C LEU A 17 16.87 -38.83 2.59
N PHE A 18 18.20 -38.90 2.56
CA PHE A 18 19.06 -37.72 2.62
C PHE A 18 18.84 -36.80 1.41
N MET A 19 18.78 -37.34 0.19
CA MET A 19 18.48 -36.55 -1.01
C MET A 19 17.09 -35.89 -0.93
N LEU A 20 16.07 -36.61 -0.42
CA LEU A 20 14.73 -36.06 -0.22
C LEU A 20 14.75 -34.91 0.81
N LEU A 21 15.48 -35.07 1.91
CA LEU A 21 15.60 -34.05 2.94
C LEU A 21 16.29 -32.79 2.40
N VAL A 22 17.34 -32.94 1.61
CA VAL A 22 18.01 -31.82 0.94
C VAL A 22 17.10 -31.12 -0.07
N ALA A 23 16.39 -31.87 -0.92
CA ALA A 23 15.47 -31.30 -1.90
C ALA A 23 14.33 -30.50 -1.23
N THR A 24 13.76 -31.06 -0.16
CA THR A 24 12.66 -30.42 0.58
C THR A 24 13.13 -29.22 1.39
N TYR A 25 14.39 -29.21 1.86
CA TYR A 25 15.03 -28.06 2.48
C TYR A 25 15.16 -26.89 1.50
N PHE A 26 15.66 -27.12 0.28
CA PHE A 26 15.75 -26.05 -0.73
C PHE A 26 14.37 -25.54 -1.15
N MET A 27 13.36 -26.42 -1.23
CA MET A 27 11.98 -26.00 -1.45
C MET A 27 11.47 -25.09 -0.32
N HIS A 28 11.76 -25.44 0.94
CA HIS A 28 11.41 -24.60 2.10
C HIS A 28 12.06 -23.20 2.02
N LEU A 29 13.34 -23.11 1.65
CA LEU A 29 14.02 -21.83 1.47
C LEU A 29 13.40 -20.99 0.34
N SER A 30 13.13 -21.62 -0.81
CA SER A 30 12.53 -20.93 -1.96
C SER A 30 11.13 -20.37 -1.64
N ILE A 31 10.31 -21.12 -0.90
CA ILE A 31 9.01 -20.67 -0.41
C ILE A 31 9.19 -19.46 0.54
N LYS A 32 10.13 -19.56 1.49
CA LYS A 32 10.43 -18.48 2.44
C LYS A 32 10.85 -17.19 1.74
N GLU A 33 11.72 -17.28 0.74
CA GLU A 33 12.15 -16.13 -0.06
C GLU A 33 10.98 -15.53 -0.84
N SER A 34 10.15 -16.37 -1.46
CA SER A 34 8.96 -15.94 -2.21
C SER A 34 7.98 -15.17 -1.32
N VAL A 35 7.70 -15.67 -0.11
CA VAL A 35 6.83 -15.00 0.87
C VAL A 35 7.42 -13.65 1.30
N ASN A 36 8.73 -13.59 1.55
CA ASN A 36 9.40 -12.33 1.88
C ASN A 36 9.31 -11.30 0.76
N MET A 37 9.48 -11.71 -0.50
CA MET A 37 9.35 -10.84 -1.66
C MET A 37 7.92 -10.33 -1.84
N ILE A 38 6.92 -11.22 -1.69
CA ILE A 38 5.49 -10.83 -1.73
C ILE A 38 5.20 -9.79 -0.64
N ASN A 39 5.67 -10.03 0.59
CA ASN A 39 5.47 -9.10 1.71
C ASN A 39 6.16 -7.75 1.46
N TYR A 40 7.40 -7.79 0.97
CA TYR A 40 8.16 -6.59 0.62
C TYR A 40 7.40 -5.74 -0.41
N HIS A 41 6.94 -6.33 -1.51
CA HIS A 41 6.21 -5.59 -2.55
C HIS A 41 4.88 -5.03 -2.05
N ALA A 42 4.17 -5.75 -1.18
CA ALA A 42 2.95 -5.25 -0.56
C ALA A 42 3.25 -4.01 0.30
N VAL A 43 4.26 -4.08 1.16
CA VAL A 43 4.67 -2.96 2.01
C VAL A 43 5.20 -1.78 1.20
N GLU A 44 5.99 -2.02 0.15
CA GLU A 44 6.49 -1.00 -0.77
C GLU A 44 5.33 -0.30 -1.50
N SER A 45 4.36 -1.06 -1.99
CA SER A 45 3.17 -0.52 -2.64
C SER A 45 2.37 0.37 -1.67
N ILE A 46 2.23 -0.04 -0.41
CA ILE A 46 1.51 0.78 0.60
C ILE A 46 2.32 2.01 0.99
N SER A 47 3.64 1.89 1.13
CA SER A 47 4.54 3.01 1.45
C SER A 47 4.50 4.10 0.37
N THR A 48 4.34 3.69 -0.89
CA THR A 48 4.29 4.59 -2.05
C THR A 48 2.89 5.13 -2.32
N ASN A 49 1.86 4.30 -2.19
CA ASN A 49 0.48 4.69 -2.43
C ASN A 49 -0.15 5.40 -1.23
N GLY A 50 0.29 5.16 0.01
CA GLY A 50 -0.31 5.79 1.20
C GLY A 50 -1.71 5.30 1.54
N ILE A 51 -2.15 4.18 0.97
CA ILE A 51 -3.39 3.49 1.33
C ILE A 51 -3.17 1.99 1.28
N PHE A 52 -3.73 1.26 2.23
CA PHE A 52 -3.83 -0.19 2.15
C PHE A 52 -5.29 -0.57 1.90
N SER A 53 -5.66 -0.68 0.62
CA SER A 53 -7.05 -0.92 0.24
C SER A 53 -7.46 -2.39 0.39
N GLU A 54 -8.77 -2.64 0.44
CA GLU A 54 -9.32 -4.00 0.42
C GLU A 54 -8.80 -4.81 -0.77
N ARG A 55 -8.74 -4.20 -1.97
CA ARG A 55 -8.17 -4.84 -3.17
C ARG A 55 -6.70 -5.24 -2.99
N ALA A 56 -5.91 -4.42 -2.29
CA ALA A 56 -4.51 -4.74 -2.02
C ALA A 56 -4.38 -5.89 -1.01
N TYR A 57 -5.28 -5.94 -0.02
CA TYR A 57 -5.38 -7.05 0.92
C TYR A 57 -5.77 -8.36 0.22
N ASP A 58 -6.79 -8.32 -0.65
CA ASP A 58 -7.24 -9.49 -1.41
C ASP A 58 -6.15 -10.00 -2.34
N TYR A 59 -5.47 -9.10 -3.05
CA TYR A 59 -4.33 -9.46 -3.89
C TYR A 59 -3.20 -10.13 -3.09
N LEU A 60 -2.86 -9.58 -1.92
CA LEU A 60 -1.86 -10.18 -1.02
C LEU A 60 -2.30 -11.57 -0.56
N ASN A 61 -3.56 -11.72 -0.14
CA ASN A 61 -4.11 -12.98 0.31
C ASN A 61 -4.14 -14.03 -0.81
N GLU A 62 -4.56 -13.65 -2.01
CA GLU A 62 -4.57 -14.53 -3.19
C GLU A 62 -3.15 -14.99 -3.53
N ARG A 63 -2.16 -14.07 -3.55
CA ARG A 63 -0.76 -14.41 -3.82
C ARG A 63 -0.20 -15.38 -2.79
N LEU A 64 -0.49 -15.17 -1.50
CA LEU A 64 -0.03 -16.04 -0.42
C LEU A 64 -0.71 -17.41 -0.46
N SER A 65 -1.99 -17.48 -0.80
CA SER A 65 -2.75 -18.73 -0.88
C SER A 65 -2.18 -19.72 -1.91
N ARG A 66 -1.49 -19.22 -2.94
CA ARG A 66 -0.80 -20.05 -3.95
C ARG A 66 0.46 -20.73 -3.41
N VAL A 67 1.01 -20.20 -2.32
CA VAL A 67 2.28 -20.62 -1.73
C VAL A 67 2.05 -21.42 -0.44
N GLY A 68 1.01 -21.11 0.32
CA GLY A 68 0.69 -21.80 1.57
C GLY A 68 -0.51 -21.18 2.30
N ASN A 69 -0.73 -21.63 3.54
CA ASN A 69 -1.86 -21.19 4.37
C ASN A 69 -1.40 -20.13 5.37
N TYR A 70 -1.34 -18.88 4.93
CA TYR A 70 -0.80 -17.78 5.72
C TYR A 70 -1.89 -17.03 6.49
N LYS A 71 -1.59 -16.67 7.75
CA LYS A 71 -2.32 -15.68 8.52
C LYS A 71 -1.66 -14.31 8.34
N ILE A 72 -2.42 -13.35 7.82
CA ILE A 72 -2.01 -11.95 7.70
C ILE A 72 -2.42 -11.21 8.97
N LYS A 73 -1.46 -10.61 9.66
CA LYS A 73 -1.67 -9.69 10.80
C LYS A 73 -1.11 -8.32 10.42
N LEU A 74 -1.90 -7.28 10.66
CA LEU A 74 -1.52 -5.91 10.37
C LEU A 74 -1.25 -5.18 11.68
N LYS A 75 -0.28 -4.27 11.65
CA LYS A 75 -0.07 -3.28 12.69
C LYS A 75 0.15 -1.93 12.03
N LEU A 76 -0.61 -0.93 12.45
CA LEU A 76 -0.46 0.45 12.00
C LEU A 76 -0.01 1.31 13.17
N GLU A 77 1.10 2.02 13.01
CA GLU A 77 1.59 3.03 13.94
C GLU A 77 1.37 4.40 13.31
N LYS A 78 0.36 5.12 13.79
CA LYS A 78 -0.03 6.43 13.28
C LYS A 78 0.72 7.52 14.02
N LEU A 79 1.42 8.38 13.30
CA LEU A 79 2.18 9.47 13.89
C LEU A 79 1.23 10.56 14.41
N ILE A 80 1.26 10.83 15.72
CA ILE A 80 0.57 11.98 16.32
C ILE A 80 1.52 13.18 16.37
N LYS A 81 2.75 12.93 16.85
CA LYS A 81 3.83 13.90 17.04
C LYS A 81 5.15 13.16 16.85
N ASP A 82 6.23 13.87 16.54
CA ASP A 82 7.56 13.27 16.43
C ASP A 82 7.90 12.40 17.65
N GLY A 83 8.10 11.10 17.39
CA GLY A 83 8.38 10.11 18.43
C GLY A 83 7.16 9.52 19.17
N LEU A 84 5.95 10.02 18.92
CA LEU A 84 4.71 9.54 19.55
C LEU A 84 3.75 8.97 18.50
N TYR A 85 3.42 7.68 18.66
CA TYR A 85 2.56 6.93 17.74
C TYR A 85 1.34 6.34 18.45
N ASP A 86 0.20 6.40 17.79
CA ASP A 86 -0.98 5.62 18.13
C ASP A 86 -0.93 4.26 17.41
N VAL A 87 -1.31 3.17 18.08
CA VAL A 87 -1.11 1.82 17.54
C VAL A 87 -2.44 1.11 17.34
N TYR A 88 -2.66 0.64 16.11
CA TYR A 88 -3.85 -0.10 15.70
C TYR A 88 -3.44 -1.52 15.28
N PHE A 89 -4.27 -2.50 15.65
CA PHE A 89 -4.07 -3.92 15.32
C PHE A 89 -5.26 -4.53 14.57
N ASP A 90 -6.41 -3.88 14.57
CA ASP A 90 -7.62 -4.40 13.95
C ASP A 90 -7.61 -4.17 12.45
N ASN A 91 -7.71 -5.25 11.66
CA ASN A 91 -7.66 -5.17 10.20
C ASN A 91 -8.74 -4.24 9.64
N GLU A 92 -9.97 -4.28 10.18
CA GLU A 92 -11.08 -3.40 9.77
C GLU A 92 -10.78 -1.91 9.98
N THR A 93 -9.91 -1.58 10.94
CA THR A 93 -9.51 -0.19 11.22
C THR A 93 -8.31 0.26 10.40
N ILE A 94 -7.62 -0.67 9.74
CA ILE A 94 -6.38 -0.43 8.98
C ILE A 94 -6.66 -0.46 7.47
N ILE A 95 -7.49 -1.39 7.01
CA ILE A 95 -7.88 -1.53 5.61
C ILE A 95 -8.73 -0.33 5.18
N ASP A 96 -8.48 0.16 3.95
CA ASP A 96 -9.04 1.37 3.35
C ASP A 96 -8.79 2.69 4.12
N ARG A 97 -8.00 2.63 5.20
CA ARG A 97 -7.58 3.81 5.93
C ARG A 97 -6.47 4.52 5.16
N ARG A 98 -6.67 5.83 4.96
CA ARG A 98 -5.65 6.71 4.38
C ARG A 98 -4.52 6.93 5.39
N LEU A 99 -3.29 6.71 4.94
CA LEU A 99 -2.07 6.86 5.73
C LEU A 99 -1.37 8.18 5.40
N ARG A 100 -0.78 8.80 6.41
CA ARG A 100 -0.04 10.07 6.28
C ARG A 100 1.45 9.81 6.26
N ARG A 101 2.20 10.76 5.73
CA ARG A 101 3.67 10.71 5.77
C ARG A 101 4.15 10.57 7.22
N GLY A 102 5.03 9.61 7.45
CA GLY A 102 5.57 9.32 8.79
C GLY A 102 4.79 8.24 9.56
N ASP A 103 3.59 7.86 9.11
CA ASP A 103 2.92 6.65 9.61
C ASP A 103 3.76 5.41 9.24
N LYS A 104 3.61 4.33 10.01
CA LYS A 104 4.30 3.06 9.75
C LYS A 104 3.29 1.94 9.67
N ILE A 105 3.38 1.14 8.63
CA ILE A 105 2.59 -0.08 8.51
C ILE A 105 3.51 -1.29 8.60
N THR A 106 3.14 -2.25 9.42
CA THR A 106 3.81 -3.54 9.53
C THR A 106 2.86 -4.63 9.08
N ILE A 107 3.30 -5.44 8.12
CA ILE A 107 2.61 -6.64 7.68
C ILE A 107 3.38 -7.85 8.22
N TYR A 108 2.69 -8.63 9.03
CA TYR A 108 3.19 -9.88 9.59
C TYR A 108 2.45 -11.06 8.97
N LEU A 109 3.22 -11.95 8.36
CA LEU A 109 2.73 -13.17 7.71
C LEU A 109 3.24 -14.37 8.50
N GLU A 110 2.33 -15.27 8.85
CA GLU A 110 2.64 -16.48 9.62
C GLU A 110 2.00 -17.69 8.96
N ASP A 111 2.81 -18.68 8.59
CA ASP A 111 2.30 -19.94 8.07
C ASP A 111 1.57 -20.71 9.19
N ARG A 112 0.35 -21.17 8.91
CA ARG A 112 -0.42 -22.00 9.84
C ARG A 112 0.07 -23.45 9.83
N ASP A 113 0.65 -23.87 8.71
CA ASP A 113 1.03 -25.25 8.45
C ASP A 113 2.54 -25.43 8.41
N LEU A 114 3.01 -26.64 8.73
CA LEU A 114 4.39 -27.00 8.49
C LEU A 114 4.58 -27.37 7.02
N THR A 115 5.63 -26.82 6.41
CA THR A 115 6.13 -27.27 5.10
C THR A 115 6.49 -28.75 5.12
N LEU A 116 6.60 -29.38 3.95
CA LEU A 116 6.95 -30.80 3.84
C LEU A 116 8.30 -31.12 4.51
N PHE A 117 9.28 -30.21 4.43
CA PHE A 117 10.52 -30.29 5.20
C PHE A 117 10.26 -30.32 6.71
N GLY A 118 9.49 -29.36 7.23
CA GLY A 118 9.14 -29.30 8.65
C GLY A 118 8.36 -30.54 9.13
N ARG A 119 7.53 -31.13 8.26
CA ARG A 119 6.84 -32.39 8.54
C ARG A 119 7.79 -33.58 8.56
N LEU A 120 8.76 -33.65 7.65
CA LEU A 120 9.76 -34.73 7.58
C LEU A 120 10.69 -34.70 8.80
N ILE A 121 11.20 -33.53 9.17
CA ILE A 121 12.05 -33.36 10.36
C ILE A 121 11.29 -33.73 11.64
N ASN A 122 10.02 -33.32 11.75
CA ASN A 122 9.17 -33.64 12.89
C ASN A 122 8.47 -35.00 12.78
N SER A 123 8.82 -35.85 11.81
CA SER A 123 8.27 -37.21 11.70
C SER A 123 8.99 -38.16 12.66
N SER A 124 8.35 -39.29 12.97
CA SER A 124 8.79 -40.27 13.97
C SER A 124 10.22 -40.79 13.79
N MET A 125 10.77 -40.74 12.57
CA MET A 125 12.14 -41.20 12.25
C MET A 125 13.25 -40.38 12.93
N TYR A 126 12.98 -39.13 13.31
CA TYR A 126 13.96 -38.24 13.98
C TYR A 126 13.54 -37.80 15.40
N ASN A 127 12.28 -38.04 15.79
CA ASN A 127 11.69 -37.58 17.05
C ASN A 127 12.04 -38.43 18.28
N GLU A 128 12.55 -39.66 18.16
CA GLU A 128 12.91 -40.44 19.36
C GLU A 128 14.06 -39.80 20.16
N ILE A 129 14.81 -38.88 19.55
CA ILE A 129 15.95 -38.20 20.17
C ILE A 129 15.54 -36.86 20.81
N THR A 130 14.39 -36.27 20.44
CA THR A 130 13.97 -34.96 20.94
C THR A 130 12.48 -34.93 21.31
N THR A 131 12.20 -34.77 22.60
CA THR A 131 10.84 -34.62 23.14
C THR A 131 10.13 -33.33 22.71
N ARG A 132 10.78 -32.47 21.91
CA ARG A 132 10.28 -31.17 21.46
C ARG A 132 10.24 -31.13 19.94
N LYS A 133 9.03 -30.95 19.37
CA LYS A 133 8.85 -30.65 17.95
C LYS A 133 9.55 -29.32 17.63
N LEU A 134 10.34 -29.30 16.56
CA LEU A 134 10.98 -28.08 16.06
C LEU A 134 9.94 -27.24 15.32
N ASP A 135 9.80 -25.97 15.69
CA ASP A 135 8.97 -25.03 14.95
C ASP A 135 9.77 -24.45 13.77
N ILE A 136 9.45 -24.92 12.56
CA ILE A 136 10.09 -24.53 11.29
C ILE A 136 9.03 -23.89 10.38
N ARG A 137 8.07 -23.16 10.96
CA ARG A 137 7.09 -22.39 10.20
C ARG A 137 7.74 -21.20 9.50
N ILE A 138 7.16 -20.82 8.37
CA ILE A 138 7.63 -19.69 7.59
C ILE A 138 6.93 -18.43 8.10
N ASN A 139 7.73 -17.49 8.58
CA ASN A 139 7.26 -16.22 9.12
C ASN A 139 7.93 -15.09 8.33
N SER A 140 7.19 -14.03 8.02
CA SER A 140 7.72 -12.82 7.38
C SER A 140 7.17 -11.58 8.09
N MET A 141 8.05 -10.65 8.43
CA MET A 141 7.68 -9.38 9.04
C MET A 141 8.36 -8.27 8.26
N MET A 142 7.57 -7.36 7.70
CA MET A 142 8.06 -6.20 6.96
C MET A 142 7.36 -4.95 7.48
N THR A 143 8.12 -3.88 7.68
CA THR A 143 7.62 -2.58 8.11
C THR A 143 7.98 -1.53 7.07
N GLY A 144 6.97 -0.80 6.59
CA GLY A 144 7.12 0.32 5.68
C GLY A 144 6.79 1.62 6.38
N VAL A 145 7.67 2.62 6.24
CA VAL A 145 7.35 4.00 6.60
C VAL A 145 6.65 4.63 5.40
N ILE A 146 5.53 5.31 5.62
CA ILE A 146 4.82 6.00 4.56
C ILE A 146 5.63 7.24 4.17
N THR A 147 6.22 7.20 2.98
CA THR A 147 7.10 8.27 2.48
C THR A 147 6.35 9.29 1.63
N LYS A 148 5.29 8.85 0.94
CA LYS A 148 4.38 9.70 0.19
C LYS A 148 3.01 9.72 0.87
N SER A 149 2.55 10.91 1.23
CA SER A 149 1.12 11.14 1.47
C SER A 149 0.44 11.10 0.10
N TYR A 150 -0.76 10.50 0.00
CA TYR A 150 -1.70 10.85 -1.07
C TYR A 150 -1.74 12.39 -1.09
N LYS A 151 -1.19 13.03 -2.13
CA LYS A 151 -1.26 14.49 -2.28
C LYS A 151 -2.72 14.80 -2.56
N ASP A 152 -3.44 15.22 -1.51
CA ASP A 152 -4.76 15.84 -1.52
C ASP A 152 -5.62 15.50 -2.75
N LEU A 153 -5.95 14.22 -2.90
CA LEU A 153 -6.92 13.80 -3.88
C LEU A 153 -8.30 14.21 -3.39
N VAL A 154 -8.85 15.21 -4.07
CA VAL A 154 -10.15 15.81 -3.79
C VAL A 154 -11.08 15.50 -4.96
N LYS A 155 -12.38 15.44 -4.69
CA LYS A 155 -13.38 15.21 -5.73
C LYS A 155 -13.72 16.52 -6.44
N GLY A 156 -14.29 16.45 -7.64
CA GLY A 156 -14.73 17.63 -8.38
C GLY A 156 -15.63 18.55 -7.57
N TYR A 157 -16.55 17.99 -6.78
CA TYR A 157 -17.40 18.80 -5.88
C TYR A 157 -16.60 19.57 -4.82
N ASP A 158 -15.47 19.04 -4.35
CA ASP A 158 -14.58 19.74 -3.41
C ASP A 158 -13.80 20.86 -4.11
N VAL A 159 -13.49 20.70 -5.40
CA VAL A 159 -12.89 21.75 -6.24
C VAL A 159 -13.86 22.90 -6.40
N ILE A 160 -15.10 22.60 -6.79
CA ILE A 160 -16.18 23.60 -6.96
C ILE A 160 -16.45 24.32 -5.64
N SER A 161 -16.54 23.58 -4.53
CA SER A 161 -16.71 24.17 -3.20
C SER A 161 -15.54 25.09 -2.81
N SER A 162 -14.31 24.73 -3.20
CA SER A 162 -13.13 25.55 -2.95
C SER A 162 -13.17 26.86 -3.75
N ILE A 163 -13.67 26.84 -4.98
CA ILE A 163 -13.88 28.04 -5.80
C ILE A 163 -14.82 29.01 -5.09
N TRP A 164 -16.00 28.54 -4.69
CA TRP A 164 -16.98 29.39 -4.00
C TRP A 164 -16.50 29.89 -2.64
N LYS A 165 -15.78 29.06 -1.88
CA LYS A 165 -15.29 29.47 -0.55
C LYS A 165 -14.29 30.61 -0.60
N ASN A 166 -13.48 30.70 -1.65
CA ASN A 166 -12.43 31.71 -1.79
C ASN A 166 -12.83 32.84 -2.78
N GLU A 167 -14.09 32.94 -3.16
CA GLU A 167 -14.57 33.97 -4.10
C GLU A 167 -14.31 35.41 -3.60
N ALA A 168 -14.36 35.61 -2.28
CA ALA A 168 -14.15 36.90 -1.64
C ALA A 168 -12.71 37.12 -1.16
N ASP A 169 -11.82 36.13 -1.32
CA ASP A 169 -10.43 36.25 -0.90
C ASP A 169 -9.56 36.77 -2.04
N GLU A 170 -9.19 38.04 -1.96
CA GLU A 170 -8.35 38.69 -2.96
C GLU A 170 -6.89 38.18 -2.96
N ASN A 171 -6.47 37.47 -1.92
CA ASN A 171 -5.11 36.97 -1.77
C ASN A 171 -4.93 35.52 -2.26
N VAL A 172 -6.01 34.86 -2.67
CA VAL A 172 -5.96 33.45 -3.08
C VAL A 172 -6.44 33.28 -4.52
N ALA A 173 -5.55 32.79 -5.39
CA ALA A 173 -5.94 32.34 -6.73
C ALA A 173 -6.20 30.84 -6.78
N ILE A 174 -7.26 30.41 -7.45
CA ILE A 174 -7.52 28.99 -7.72
C ILE A 174 -7.21 28.68 -9.18
N PHE A 175 -6.50 27.60 -9.45
CA PHE A 175 -6.17 27.13 -10.78
C PHE A 175 -6.66 25.69 -10.96
N VAL A 176 -7.44 25.43 -12.00
CA VAL A 176 -8.01 24.10 -12.26
C VAL A 176 -7.59 23.64 -13.63
N VAL A 177 -7.00 22.44 -13.71
CA VAL A 177 -6.66 21.75 -14.96
C VAL A 177 -7.56 20.53 -15.07
N THR A 178 -8.31 20.46 -16.17
CA THR A 178 -9.14 19.31 -16.52
C THR A 178 -8.42 18.45 -17.57
N LYS A 179 -8.94 17.25 -17.83
CA LYS A 179 -8.44 16.41 -18.93
C LYS A 179 -8.64 17.03 -20.31
N MET A 180 -9.67 17.86 -20.47
CA MET A 180 -10.04 18.47 -21.74
C MET A 180 -9.33 19.82 -21.96
N ASN A 181 -8.90 20.50 -20.89
CA ASN A 181 -8.10 21.71 -20.95
C ASN A 181 -6.81 21.57 -20.11
N SER A 182 -5.70 21.23 -20.78
CA SER A 182 -4.37 21.11 -20.17
C SER A 182 -3.74 22.44 -19.79
N ASN A 183 -4.20 23.56 -20.36
CA ASN A 183 -3.74 24.90 -19.99
C ASN A 183 -4.42 25.40 -18.71
N GLY A 184 -5.52 24.77 -18.33
CA GLY A 184 -6.30 25.06 -17.14
C GLY A 184 -7.02 26.41 -17.19
N LYS A 185 -7.72 26.72 -16.10
CA LYS A 185 -8.48 27.94 -15.89
C LYS A 185 -8.26 28.49 -14.48
N HIS A 186 -8.20 29.83 -14.39
CA HIS A 186 -8.05 30.54 -13.12
C HIS A 186 -9.38 31.03 -12.59
N TYR A 187 -9.54 31.00 -11.26
CA TYR A 187 -10.68 31.53 -10.52
C TYR A 187 -10.19 32.41 -9.35
N GLY A 188 -10.94 33.48 -9.08
CA GLY A 188 -10.65 34.51 -8.07
C GLY A 188 -10.74 35.93 -8.64
N SER A 189 -10.35 36.91 -7.83
CA SER A 189 -10.44 38.34 -8.16
C SER A 189 -9.33 38.81 -9.11
N TYR A 190 -9.65 39.76 -10.00
CA TYR A 190 -8.67 40.45 -10.86
C TYR A 190 -7.57 41.21 -10.09
N THR A 191 -7.75 41.41 -8.78
CA THR A 191 -6.75 42.02 -7.90
C THR A 191 -5.56 41.09 -7.64
N HIS A 192 -5.70 39.78 -7.88
CA HIS A 192 -4.64 38.79 -7.72
C HIS A 192 -3.72 38.71 -8.95
N GLU A 193 -2.40 38.60 -8.73
CA GLU A 193 -1.37 38.55 -9.79
C GLU A 193 -1.51 37.42 -10.84
N TYR A 194 -2.27 36.36 -10.56
CA TYR A 194 -2.45 35.21 -11.47
C TYR A 194 -3.74 35.32 -12.30
N ILE A 195 -4.53 36.37 -12.09
CA ILE A 195 -5.89 36.47 -12.61
C ILE A 195 -6.00 37.71 -13.48
N PHE A 196 -6.09 37.48 -14.79
CA PHE A 196 -6.18 38.56 -15.78
C PHE A 196 -7.59 39.18 -15.86
N ALA A 197 -8.62 38.46 -15.46
CA ALA A 197 -10.00 38.92 -15.39
C ALA A 197 -10.73 38.16 -14.28
N SER A 198 -11.59 38.85 -13.51
CA SER A 198 -12.33 38.21 -12.41
C SER A 198 -13.14 37.02 -12.89
N ASN A 199 -12.96 35.89 -12.22
CA ASN A 199 -13.72 34.68 -12.46
C ASN A 199 -14.06 34.03 -11.12
N LEU A 200 -15.16 34.47 -10.51
CA LEU A 200 -15.48 34.14 -9.12
C LEU A 200 -16.30 32.85 -8.97
N HIS A 201 -16.97 32.42 -10.04
CA HIS A 201 -17.92 31.33 -9.99
C HIS A 201 -17.63 30.31 -11.07
N TYR A 202 -17.80 29.04 -10.72
CA TYR A 202 -17.79 27.93 -11.65
C TYR A 202 -19.18 27.68 -12.26
N GLY A 203 -19.25 27.45 -13.56
CA GLY A 203 -20.47 27.13 -14.33
C GLY A 203 -21.09 28.33 -15.06
N ASP A 204 -20.51 29.53 -14.93
CA ASP A 204 -21.07 30.75 -15.51
C ASP A 204 -20.77 30.86 -17.02
N SER A 205 -19.71 30.22 -17.49
CA SER A 205 -19.26 30.30 -18.88
C SER A 205 -19.59 29.04 -19.69
N GLU A 206 -19.75 29.18 -21.01
CA GLU A 206 -20.16 28.08 -21.90
C GLU A 206 -19.18 26.91 -21.92
N ASP A 207 -17.88 27.16 -21.71
CA ASP A 207 -16.82 26.15 -21.61
C ASP A 207 -16.83 25.34 -20.30
N GLU A 208 -17.65 25.73 -19.33
CA GLU A 208 -17.88 25.03 -18.06
C GLU A 208 -19.27 24.39 -17.99
N ARG A 209 -20.12 24.66 -18.98
CA ARG A 209 -21.48 24.12 -19.07
C ARG A 209 -21.47 22.80 -19.84
N GLU A 210 -22.28 21.87 -19.34
CA GLU A 210 -22.48 20.54 -19.93
C GLU A 210 -21.21 19.65 -19.88
N ASN A 211 -21.39 18.33 -19.90
CA ASN A 211 -20.30 17.35 -19.80
C ASN A 211 -19.29 17.37 -20.97
N THR A 212 -19.45 18.30 -21.92
CA THR A 212 -18.62 18.50 -23.11
C THR A 212 -17.79 19.78 -23.06
N GLY A 213 -17.99 20.64 -22.06
CA GLY A 213 -17.18 21.84 -21.86
C GLY A 213 -15.72 21.48 -21.56
N GLU A 214 -14.77 22.18 -22.19
CA GLU A 214 -13.34 21.90 -21.99
C GLU A 214 -12.87 22.15 -20.55
N ASN A 215 -13.54 23.04 -19.81
CA ASN A 215 -13.28 23.35 -18.41
C ASN A 215 -14.26 22.67 -17.46
N TYR A 216 -15.06 21.72 -17.96
CA TYR A 216 -16.01 21.00 -17.14
C TYR A 216 -15.30 20.14 -16.07
N ILE A 217 -15.63 20.44 -14.81
CA ILE A 217 -15.23 19.70 -13.62
C ILE A 217 -16.27 18.61 -13.37
N PHE A 218 -15.90 17.36 -13.62
CA PHE A 218 -16.74 16.23 -13.25
C PHE A 218 -16.80 16.11 -11.72
N ASP A 219 -18.00 16.16 -11.14
CA ASP A 219 -18.21 16.07 -9.68
C ASP A 219 -17.50 14.86 -9.04
N ASN A 220 -17.55 13.70 -9.72
CA ASN A 220 -16.90 12.46 -9.27
C ASN A 220 -15.44 12.33 -9.72
N GLY A 221 -14.95 13.28 -10.52
CA GLY A 221 -13.58 13.34 -11.02
C GLY A 221 -12.58 13.48 -9.88
N ASP A 222 -11.44 12.84 -10.06
CA ASP A 222 -10.34 12.84 -9.10
C ASP A 222 -9.35 13.95 -9.45
N PHE A 223 -9.10 14.87 -8.52
CA PHE A 223 -8.18 16.00 -8.68
C PHE A 223 -7.08 15.96 -7.63
N VAL A 224 -5.84 16.20 -8.05
CA VAL A 224 -4.71 16.41 -7.14
C VAL A 224 -4.63 17.89 -6.78
N ARG A 225 -4.81 18.21 -5.50
CA ARG A 225 -4.65 19.58 -4.98
C ARG A 225 -3.20 19.88 -4.58
N ALA A 226 -2.75 21.08 -4.88
CA ALA A 226 -1.45 21.63 -4.50
C ALA A 226 -1.59 23.09 -4.03
N PHE A 227 -0.72 23.53 -3.14
CA PHE A 227 -0.72 24.88 -2.60
C PHE A 227 0.61 25.60 -2.91
N GLU A 228 0.50 26.87 -3.24
CA GLU A 228 1.59 27.85 -3.27
C GLU A 228 1.34 28.85 -2.14
N TYR A 229 2.40 29.33 -1.49
CA TYR A 229 2.33 30.22 -0.33
C TYR A 229 3.15 31.49 -0.59
N TYR A 230 2.75 32.59 0.03
CA TYR A 230 3.55 33.81 0.17
C TYR A 230 4.66 33.60 1.21
N GLU A 231 5.65 34.50 1.24
CA GLU A 231 6.78 34.43 2.19
C GLU A 231 6.34 34.55 3.66
N ASP A 232 5.18 35.16 3.92
CA ASP A 232 4.56 35.29 5.24
C ASP A 232 3.78 34.02 5.68
N GLY A 233 3.70 33.01 4.82
CA GLY A 233 3.01 31.74 5.08
C GLY A 233 1.52 31.73 4.72
N ASN A 234 0.97 32.83 4.21
CA ASN A 234 -0.41 32.86 3.72
C ASN A 234 -0.54 32.09 2.40
N ILE A 235 -1.72 31.50 2.15
CA ILE A 235 -1.98 30.78 0.90
C ILE A 235 -2.02 31.79 -0.23
N LYS A 236 -1.27 31.52 -1.28
CA LYS A 236 -1.16 32.34 -2.49
C LYS A 236 -1.95 31.73 -3.64
N LYS A 237 -1.81 30.42 -3.86
CA LYS A 237 -2.48 29.73 -4.96
C LYS A 237 -2.88 28.32 -4.57
N ILE A 238 -4.07 27.89 -4.99
CA ILE A 238 -4.54 26.51 -4.88
C ILE A 238 -4.66 25.95 -6.30
N SER A 239 -3.93 24.89 -6.62
CA SER A 239 -3.96 24.25 -7.93
C SER A 239 -4.63 22.87 -7.84
N PHE A 240 -5.57 22.58 -8.74
CA PHE A 240 -6.27 21.29 -8.84
C PHE A 240 -6.01 20.68 -10.22
N ASN A 241 -5.38 19.50 -10.26
CA ASN A 241 -5.06 18.81 -11.51
C ASN A 241 -5.82 17.50 -11.62
N GLN A 242 -6.72 17.39 -12.60
CA GLN A 242 -7.49 16.17 -12.84
C GLN A 242 -6.58 14.99 -13.23
N GLN A 243 -6.82 13.83 -12.61
CA GLN A 243 -6.13 12.56 -12.89
C GLN A 243 -6.87 11.71 -13.92
#